data_AF-A0A971LI49-F1
#
_entry.id   AF-A0A971LI49-F1
#
_cell.length_a   1.000
_cell.length_b   1.000
_cell.length_c   1.000
_cell.angle_alpha   90.00
_cell.angle_beta   90.00
_cell.angle_gamma   90.00
#
_symmetry.space_group_name_H-M   'P 1'
#
loop_
_entity.id
_entity.type
_entity.pdbx_description
1 polymer ?
#
loop_
_entity_poly.entity_id
_entity_poly.type
_entity_poly.pdbx_seq_one_letter_code
_entity_poly.pdbx_strand_id
1 'polypeptide(L)'
;METWLKIFGPIYKGVRIPSGADFFVNSDESRMKLYIPKPDQDLQANAAAFEGWALIFHARLTVEVIVSFTPIDDWSFAPGHGHYHYARFLYRLWKFEEQMPWFHVDVDCQGIVDKFKADLLQLKASGMVLNNLPGGNSQETARKSRERQIEKAFVYSDDAQASLQRTVLEEDGVTLMRIHDQLPIGLFRDSISEENRLFMTGFIDLWAVGQQNELCIFELKIPSNRRVGIIPELFFYANYCRDFVTDGCLNELGAGHRGYHELLTAVREGVPRIKAYFLAPKYHSRIEGHMTEIESCLNMNSPAIDYRFLRYDYERIKDIADQIGAL
;
A
#
# COMPACT_ATOMS: atom_id res chain seq x y z
N MET A 1 19.15 20.16 23.14
CA MET A 1 18.69 20.25 21.74
C MET A 1 19.52 19.27 20.93
N GLU A 2 18.88 18.29 20.33
CA GLU A 2 19.54 17.35 19.41
C GLU A 2 19.98 18.11 18.16
N THR A 3 21.22 17.90 17.71
CA THR A 3 21.79 18.59 16.53
C THR A 3 21.63 17.69 15.32
N TRP A 4 21.03 18.21 14.26
CA TRP A 4 20.78 17.49 13.01
C TRP A 4 21.74 17.94 11.92
N LEU A 5 22.50 17.00 11.36
CA LEU A 5 23.42 17.22 10.25
C LEU A 5 22.76 16.77 8.96
N LYS A 6 22.60 17.69 8.00
CA LYS A 6 22.04 17.37 6.68
C LYS A 6 22.98 16.43 5.93
N ILE A 7 22.42 15.34 5.40
CA ILE A 7 23.14 14.45 4.51
C ILE A 7 23.22 15.12 3.13
N PHE A 8 24.44 15.34 2.66
CA PHE A 8 24.70 15.86 1.32
C PHE A 8 25.14 14.74 0.38
N GLY A 9 24.76 14.89 -0.90
CA GLY A 9 25.17 13.98 -1.96
C GLY A 9 24.19 12.84 -2.21
N PRO A 10 24.41 12.07 -3.29
CA PRO A 10 23.44 11.09 -3.76
C PRO A 10 23.48 9.77 -2.98
N ILE A 11 24.48 9.56 -2.11
CA ILE A 11 24.71 8.31 -1.39
C ILE A 11 25.10 8.58 0.07
N TYR A 12 24.48 7.87 1.00
CA TYR A 12 24.84 7.84 2.41
C TYR A 12 25.00 6.39 2.89
N LYS A 13 26.18 6.04 3.42
CA LYS A 13 26.52 4.67 3.89
C LYS A 13 26.10 3.55 2.92
N GLY A 14 26.26 3.81 1.61
CA GLY A 14 25.93 2.88 0.54
C GLY A 14 24.45 2.84 0.13
N VAL A 15 23.57 3.68 0.70
CA VAL A 15 22.17 3.86 0.26
C VAL A 15 22.07 5.09 -0.61
N ARG A 16 21.34 5.01 -1.73
CA ARG A 16 21.08 6.18 -2.56
C ARG A 16 20.00 7.03 -1.89
N ILE A 17 20.27 8.31 -1.68
CA ILE A 17 19.28 9.26 -1.17
C ILE A 17 18.26 9.57 -2.28
N PRO A 18 16.95 9.41 -2.06
CA PRO A 18 15.94 9.78 -3.05
C PRO A 18 15.91 11.29 -3.26
N SER A 19 15.65 11.69 -4.50
CA SER A 19 15.36 13.09 -4.82
C SER A 19 14.00 13.50 -4.26
N GLY A 20 13.88 14.74 -3.77
CA GLY A 20 12.61 15.34 -3.36
C GLY A 20 12.27 15.16 -1.87
N ALA A 21 13.15 14.53 -1.10
CA ALA A 21 13.11 14.53 0.35
C ALA A 21 14.51 14.85 0.90
N ASP A 22 14.56 15.47 2.08
CA ASP A 22 15.81 15.81 2.75
C ASP A 22 16.08 14.83 3.90
N PHE A 23 17.33 14.41 4.05
CA PHE A 23 17.74 13.50 5.10
C PHE A 23 18.75 14.17 6.02
N PHE A 24 18.61 13.89 7.31
CA PHE A 24 19.51 14.37 8.36
C PHE A 24 19.84 13.23 9.30
N VAL A 25 21.00 13.31 9.95
CA VAL A 25 21.39 12.38 11.01
C VAL A 25 21.77 13.15 12.25
N ASN A 26 21.53 12.56 13.41
CA ASN A 26 21.99 13.12 14.67
C ASN A 26 23.51 12.88 14.84
N SER A 27 24.10 13.43 15.90
CA SER A 27 25.57 13.44 16.10
C SER A 27 26.21 12.07 16.26
N ASP A 28 25.48 11.09 16.82
CA ASP A 28 25.96 9.71 16.98
C ASP A 28 25.45 8.77 15.87
N GLU A 29 24.73 9.33 14.89
CA GLU A 29 24.14 8.63 13.75
C GLU A 29 23.18 7.48 14.10
N SER A 30 22.67 7.43 15.34
CA SER A 30 21.68 6.45 15.79
C SER A 30 20.27 6.77 15.30
N ARG A 31 20.01 8.04 14.92
CA ARG A 31 18.70 8.52 14.48
C ARG A 31 18.83 9.23 13.14
N MET A 32 17.86 8.99 12.27
CA MET A 32 17.76 9.63 10.96
C MET A 32 16.45 10.40 10.88
N LYS A 33 16.52 11.67 10.45
CA LYS A 33 15.34 12.47 10.15
C LYS A 33 15.11 12.56 8.65
N LEU A 34 13.89 12.29 8.23
CA LEU A 34 13.39 12.42 6.87
C LEU A 34 12.38 13.56 6.80
N TYR A 35 12.71 14.60 6.05
CA TYR A 35 11.82 15.74 5.82
C TYR A 35 11.14 15.64 4.44
N ILE A 36 9.81 15.71 4.46
CA ILE A 36 8.95 15.57 3.29
C ILE A 36 8.32 16.94 2.95
N PRO A 37 8.85 17.65 1.95
CA PRO A 37 8.40 19.01 1.64
C PRO A 37 7.03 19.07 0.96
N LYS A 38 6.58 17.97 0.33
CA LYS A 38 5.34 17.88 -0.44
C LYS A 38 4.54 16.63 -0.06
N PRO A 39 3.83 16.63 1.08
CA PRO A 39 3.11 15.45 1.57
C PRO A 39 1.81 15.15 0.80
N ASP A 40 1.36 16.04 -0.09
CA ASP A 40 0.17 15.90 -0.93
C ASP A 40 0.42 15.13 -2.24
N GLN A 41 1.62 14.63 -2.46
CA GLN A 41 1.93 13.91 -3.70
C GLN A 41 1.38 12.49 -3.70
N ASP A 42 1.25 11.93 -4.91
CA ASP A 42 1.02 10.50 -5.10
C ASP A 42 2.06 9.68 -4.31
N LEU A 43 1.61 8.67 -3.57
CA LEU A 43 2.45 7.80 -2.76
C LEU A 43 3.46 6.99 -3.61
N GLN A 44 3.21 6.82 -4.92
CA GLN A 44 4.20 6.27 -5.86
C GLN A 44 5.36 7.23 -6.16
N ALA A 45 5.20 8.53 -5.86
CA ALA A 45 6.26 9.50 -6.05
C ALA A 45 7.41 9.18 -5.10
N ASN A 46 8.63 9.21 -5.63
CA ASN A 46 9.81 8.72 -4.91
C ASN A 46 10.04 9.41 -3.55
N ALA A 47 9.64 10.68 -3.42
CA ALA A 47 9.72 11.46 -2.19
C ALA A 47 8.61 11.14 -1.18
N ALA A 48 7.43 10.71 -1.65
CA ALA A 48 6.26 10.39 -0.82
C ALA A 48 6.26 8.94 -0.30
N ALA A 49 7.19 8.11 -0.80
CA ALA A 49 7.40 6.71 -0.41
C ALA A 49 8.21 6.56 0.89
N PHE A 50 7.85 7.32 1.93
CA PHE A 50 8.65 7.44 3.15
C PHE A 50 8.80 6.12 3.91
N GLU A 51 7.79 5.26 3.92
CA GLU A 51 7.79 3.94 4.56
C GLU A 51 8.88 3.07 3.95
N GLY A 52 8.94 3.03 2.61
CA GLY A 52 9.94 2.27 1.89
C GLY A 52 11.36 2.77 2.16
N TRP A 53 11.56 4.09 2.20
CA TRP A 53 12.87 4.64 2.55
C TRP A 53 13.23 4.40 4.02
N ALA A 54 12.30 4.63 4.95
CA ALA A 54 12.48 4.37 6.38
C ALA A 54 12.88 2.91 6.63
N LEU A 55 12.17 1.95 6.02
CA LEU A 55 12.49 0.52 6.09
C LEU A 55 13.88 0.21 5.52
N ILE A 56 14.23 0.76 4.35
CA ILE A 56 15.56 0.55 3.74
C ILE A 56 16.68 1.07 4.66
N PHE A 57 16.51 2.26 5.24
CA PHE A 57 17.52 2.82 6.15
C PHE A 57 17.60 2.07 7.47
N HIS A 58 16.46 1.75 8.07
CA HIS A 58 16.40 0.99 9.31
C HIS A 58 16.99 -0.41 9.14
N ALA A 59 16.58 -1.15 8.11
CA ALA A 59 17.08 -2.50 7.83
C ALA A 59 18.60 -2.54 7.60
N ARG A 60 19.16 -1.48 7.01
CA ARG A 60 20.59 -1.44 6.67
C ARG A 60 21.47 -0.85 7.76
N LEU A 61 20.99 0.17 8.47
CA LEU A 61 21.79 0.97 9.40
C LEU A 61 21.38 0.77 10.86
N THR A 62 20.26 0.10 11.12
CA THR A 62 19.69 -0.10 12.46
C THR A 62 19.51 1.22 13.20
N VAL A 63 18.86 2.18 12.53
CA VAL A 63 18.63 3.54 13.04
C VAL A 63 17.16 3.75 13.35
N GLU A 64 16.86 4.57 14.35
CA GLU A 64 15.50 5.13 14.48
C GLU A 64 15.24 6.12 13.34
N VAL A 65 14.00 6.19 12.88
CA VAL A 65 13.61 7.10 11.80
C VAL A 65 12.55 8.07 12.31
N ILE A 66 12.81 9.36 12.14
CA ILE A 66 11.90 10.44 12.46
C ILE A 66 11.42 11.09 11.17
N VAL A 67 10.11 11.19 10.95
CA VAL A 67 9.56 11.89 9.77
C VAL A 67 8.97 13.23 10.17
N SER A 68 9.42 14.29 9.49
CA SER A 68 8.81 15.61 9.51
C SER A 68 8.30 15.98 8.11
N PHE A 69 7.37 16.93 8.02
CA PHE A 69 6.80 17.35 6.74
C PHE A 69 6.33 18.81 6.77
N THR A 70 6.09 19.40 5.60
CA THR A 70 5.43 20.71 5.50
C THR A 70 3.93 20.53 5.65
N PRO A 71 3.28 21.08 6.71
CA PRO A 71 1.84 21.01 6.85
C PRO A 71 1.11 21.68 5.68
N ILE A 72 -0.10 21.21 5.39
CA ILE A 72 -1.05 21.92 4.54
C ILE A 72 -2.06 22.60 5.46
N ASP A 73 -2.06 23.93 5.43
CA ASP A 73 -3.01 24.75 6.17
C ASP A 73 -4.45 24.51 5.69
N ASP A 74 -5.42 24.73 6.56
CA ASP A 74 -6.87 24.63 6.28
C ASP A 74 -7.35 23.25 5.76
N TRP A 75 -6.57 22.19 6.00
CA TRP A 75 -6.99 20.83 5.69
C TRP A 75 -8.04 20.31 6.69
N SER A 76 -9.13 19.73 6.18
CA SER A 76 -10.14 19.05 6.99
C SER A 76 -10.89 17.96 6.20
N PHE A 77 -11.69 17.16 6.92
CA PHE A 77 -12.65 16.20 6.32
C PHE A 77 -13.99 16.83 5.94
N ALA A 78 -14.07 18.17 5.84
CA ALA A 78 -15.26 18.81 5.30
C ALA A 78 -15.38 18.53 3.79
N PRO A 79 -16.62 18.46 3.25
CA PRO A 79 -16.82 18.19 1.83
C PRO A 79 -16.12 19.22 0.94
N GLY A 80 -15.57 18.78 -0.19
CA GLY A 80 -14.98 19.64 -1.23
C GLY A 80 -13.52 20.08 -1.01
N HIS A 81 -12.85 19.64 0.06
CA HIS A 81 -11.47 20.10 0.38
C HIS A 81 -10.35 19.51 -0.50
N GLY A 82 -10.58 18.49 -1.35
CA GLY A 82 -9.68 18.13 -2.46
C GLY A 82 -8.32 17.48 -2.13
N HIS A 83 -7.82 17.55 -0.90
CA HIS A 83 -6.46 17.12 -0.51
C HIS A 83 -6.38 15.63 -0.13
N TYR A 84 -6.85 14.76 -1.02
CA TYR A 84 -7.04 13.35 -0.71
C TYR A 84 -5.73 12.55 -0.57
N HIS A 85 -4.66 13.01 -1.22
CA HIS A 85 -3.32 12.43 -1.08
C HIS A 85 -2.69 12.77 0.28
N TYR A 86 -2.91 14.00 0.75
CA TYR A 86 -2.47 14.40 2.09
C TYR A 86 -3.19 13.60 3.18
N ALA A 87 -4.49 13.36 3.02
CA ALA A 87 -5.24 12.48 3.91
C ALA A 87 -4.66 11.04 3.95
N ARG A 88 -4.32 10.47 2.78
CA ARG A 88 -3.62 9.18 2.72
C ARG A 88 -2.23 9.24 3.37
N PHE A 89 -1.49 10.33 3.21
CA PHE A 89 -0.18 10.52 3.83
C PHE A 89 -0.27 10.52 5.36
N LEU A 90 -1.19 11.29 5.95
CA LEU A 90 -1.40 11.33 7.40
C LEU A 90 -1.88 9.97 7.95
N TYR A 91 -2.78 9.28 7.23
CA TYR A 91 -3.19 7.93 7.59
C TYR A 91 -2.01 6.95 7.59
N ARG A 92 -1.15 7.01 6.56
CA ARG A 92 0.05 6.17 6.48
C ARG A 92 1.02 6.44 7.62
N LEU A 93 1.28 7.71 7.96
CA LEU A 93 2.13 8.05 9.11
C LEU A 93 1.59 7.44 10.40
N TRP A 94 0.29 7.63 10.65
CA TRP A 94 -0.37 7.08 11.82
C TRP A 94 -0.22 5.56 11.89
N LYS A 95 -0.58 4.83 10.83
CA LYS A 95 -0.50 3.36 10.83
C LYS A 95 0.94 2.86 10.92
N PHE A 96 1.88 3.54 10.28
CA PHE A 96 3.29 3.14 10.27
C PHE A 96 3.94 3.34 11.66
N GLU A 97 3.66 4.46 12.33
CA GLU A 97 4.10 4.69 13.71
C GLU A 97 3.51 3.67 14.70
N GLU A 98 2.24 3.27 14.55
CA GLU A 98 1.66 2.21 15.40
C GLU A 98 2.34 0.85 15.21
N GLN A 99 2.81 0.55 14.00
CA GLN A 99 3.35 -0.76 13.63
C GLN A 99 4.87 -0.86 13.80
N MET A 100 5.59 0.26 13.87
CA MET A 100 7.06 0.32 13.84
C MET A 100 7.61 1.02 15.10
N PRO A 101 8.07 0.28 16.12
CA PRO A 101 8.56 0.88 17.37
C PRO A 101 9.76 1.82 17.22
N TRP A 102 10.51 1.69 16.12
CA TRP A 102 11.71 2.46 15.78
C TRP A 102 11.40 3.68 14.90
N PHE A 103 10.13 3.90 14.55
CA PHE A 103 9.70 5.01 13.72
C PHE A 103 8.86 5.99 14.53
N HIS A 104 9.09 7.28 14.30
CA HIS A 104 8.37 8.36 14.97
C HIS A 104 8.00 9.47 14.00
N VAL A 105 6.86 10.10 14.22
CA VAL A 105 6.56 11.41 13.66
C VAL A 105 7.29 12.47 14.49
N ASP A 106 7.81 13.50 13.83
CA ASP A 106 8.46 14.62 14.52
C ASP A 106 7.46 15.33 15.45
N VAL A 107 7.92 15.75 16.63
CA VAL A 107 7.07 16.35 17.68
C VAL A 107 6.31 17.58 17.17
N ASP A 108 6.92 18.35 16.27
CA ASP A 108 6.29 19.54 15.68
C ASP A 108 5.16 19.18 14.70
N CYS A 109 5.11 17.94 14.23
CA CYS A 109 4.11 17.42 13.31
C CYS A 109 3.07 16.50 13.99
N GLN A 110 3.36 15.98 15.19
CA GLN A 110 2.53 14.97 15.86
C GLN A 110 1.07 15.43 16.05
N GLY A 111 0.87 16.68 16.49
CA GLY A 111 -0.48 17.21 16.75
C GLY A 111 -1.38 17.21 15.51
N ILE A 112 -0.81 17.27 14.30
CA ILE A 112 -1.54 17.18 13.04
C ILE A 112 -2.01 15.74 12.80
N VAL A 113 -1.14 14.76 13.00
CA VAL A 113 -1.44 13.32 12.84
C VAL A 113 -2.47 12.87 13.89
N ASP A 114 -2.32 13.31 15.13
CA ASP A 114 -3.26 12.99 16.21
C ASP A 114 -4.65 13.57 15.95
N LYS A 115 -4.72 14.82 15.48
CA LYS A 115 -5.98 15.44 15.06
C LYS A 115 -6.62 14.67 13.91
N PHE A 116 -5.85 14.33 12.87
CA PHE A 116 -6.32 13.52 11.74
C PHE A 116 -6.94 12.19 12.23
N LYS A 117 -6.21 11.48 13.09
CA LYS A 117 -6.63 10.21 13.68
C LYS A 117 -7.96 10.36 14.43
N ALA A 118 -8.04 11.35 15.32
CA ALA A 118 -9.24 11.59 16.11
C ALA A 118 -10.46 11.89 15.24
N ASP A 119 -10.33 12.78 14.26
CA ASP A 119 -11.42 13.16 13.36
C ASP A 119 -11.89 11.96 12.50
N LEU A 120 -10.94 11.16 11.97
CA LEU A 120 -11.28 9.99 11.15
C LEU A 120 -11.98 8.89 11.96
N LEU A 121 -11.50 8.63 13.18
CA LEU A 121 -12.15 7.68 14.09
C LEU A 121 -13.54 8.14 14.50
N GLN A 122 -13.74 9.44 14.72
CA GLN A 122 -15.05 10.00 15.00
C GLN A 122 -16.02 9.80 13.82
N LEU A 123 -15.58 10.08 12.59
CA LEU A 123 -16.39 9.84 11.38
C LEU A 123 -16.77 8.37 11.24
N LYS A 124 -15.80 7.47 11.44
CA LYS A 124 -16.01 6.03 11.38
C LYS A 124 -17.02 5.56 12.44
N ALA A 125 -16.84 5.98 13.69
CA ALA A 125 -17.73 5.64 14.80
C ALA A 125 -19.16 6.19 14.61
N SER A 126 -19.31 7.29 13.86
CA SER A 126 -20.61 7.87 13.52
C SER A 126 -21.31 7.15 12.35
N GLY A 127 -20.69 6.11 11.75
CA GLY A 127 -21.24 5.41 10.59
C GLY A 127 -21.21 6.25 9.30
N MET A 128 -20.44 7.35 9.28
CA MET A 128 -20.40 8.30 8.16
C MET A 128 -19.37 7.93 7.09
N VAL A 129 -18.68 6.79 7.24
CA VAL A 129 -17.58 6.41 6.36
C VAL A 129 -17.99 5.23 5.48
N LEU A 130 -17.77 5.38 4.17
CA LEU A 130 -18.10 4.38 3.16
C LEU A 130 -16.88 4.08 2.30
N ASN A 131 -16.63 2.80 2.03
CA ASN A 131 -15.66 2.40 1.02
C ASN A 131 -16.26 2.51 -0.40
N ASN A 132 -15.37 2.50 -1.39
CA ASN A 132 -15.75 2.57 -2.80
C ASN A 132 -16.36 1.25 -3.32
N LEU A 133 -17.07 1.32 -4.44
CA LEU A 133 -17.67 0.17 -5.13
C LEU A 133 -17.19 0.05 -6.57
N PRO A 134 -17.18 -1.17 -7.15
CA PRO A 134 -16.86 -1.33 -8.55
C PRO A 134 -18.03 -0.85 -9.41
N GLY A 135 -17.79 0.14 -10.28
CA GLY A 135 -18.79 0.61 -11.24
C GLY A 135 -19.01 -0.29 -12.46
N GLY A 136 -18.30 -1.43 -12.55
CA GLY A 136 -18.35 -2.36 -13.67
C GLY A 136 -17.16 -3.32 -13.70
N ASN A 137 -17.19 -4.33 -14.57
CA ASN A 137 -16.04 -5.19 -14.80
C ASN A 137 -14.86 -4.41 -15.39
N SER A 138 -13.66 -4.88 -15.10
CA SER A 138 -12.43 -4.39 -15.70
C SER A 138 -12.40 -4.78 -17.19
N GLN A 139 -12.11 -3.83 -18.08
CA GLN A 139 -12.05 -4.10 -19.53
C GLN A 139 -10.98 -5.17 -19.85
N GLU A 140 -11.35 -6.11 -20.71
CA GLU A 140 -10.54 -7.25 -21.15
C GLU A 140 -9.45 -6.83 -22.16
N THR A 141 -9.69 -5.78 -22.96
CA THR A 141 -8.80 -5.43 -24.09
C THR A 141 -7.63 -4.51 -23.74
N ALA A 142 -6.50 -4.85 -24.36
CA ALA A 142 -5.12 -4.57 -23.96
C ALA A 142 -4.44 -3.35 -24.61
N ARG A 143 -5.16 -2.27 -24.94
CA ARG A 143 -4.53 -0.97 -25.32
C ARG A 143 -3.91 -0.23 -24.12
N LYS A 144 -3.52 -0.97 -23.08
CA LYS A 144 -3.05 -0.46 -21.79
C LYS A 144 -1.58 -0.86 -21.57
N SER A 145 -0.97 -0.34 -20.51
CA SER A 145 0.42 -0.61 -20.15
C SER A 145 0.73 -2.12 -20.07
N ARG A 146 2.01 -2.50 -20.23
CA ARG A 146 2.43 -3.90 -20.10
C ARG A 146 2.09 -4.49 -18.72
N GLU A 147 2.19 -3.70 -17.65
CA GLU A 147 1.79 -4.11 -16.29
C GLU A 147 0.32 -4.53 -16.24
N ARG A 148 -0.56 -3.77 -16.90
CA ARG A 148 -1.98 -4.09 -17.02
C ARG A 148 -2.24 -5.39 -17.78
N GLN A 149 -1.44 -5.69 -18.80
CA GLN A 149 -1.56 -6.94 -19.55
C GLN A 149 -1.17 -8.15 -18.70
N ILE A 150 -0.11 -8.03 -17.90
CA ILE A 150 0.30 -9.06 -16.93
C ILE A 150 -0.79 -9.27 -15.87
N GLU A 151 -1.35 -8.19 -15.33
CA GLU A 151 -2.48 -8.26 -14.39
C GLU A 151 -3.66 -9.03 -14.99
N LYS A 152 -4.00 -8.77 -16.26
CA LYS A 152 -5.06 -9.51 -16.94
C LYS A 152 -4.75 -10.97 -17.20
N ALA A 153 -3.50 -11.32 -17.49
CA ALA A 153 -3.10 -12.71 -17.63
C ALA A 153 -3.39 -13.49 -16.34
N PHE A 154 -3.04 -12.94 -15.17
CA PHE A 154 -3.35 -13.56 -13.88
C PHE A 154 -4.83 -13.72 -13.58
N VAL A 155 -5.75 -13.05 -14.29
CA VAL A 155 -7.20 -13.21 -14.09
C VAL A 155 -7.85 -14.08 -15.14
N TYR A 156 -7.42 -14.03 -16.40
CA TYR A 156 -8.12 -14.68 -17.50
C TYR A 156 -7.45 -15.95 -18.04
N SER A 157 -6.23 -16.26 -17.61
CA SER A 157 -5.57 -17.53 -17.96
C SER A 157 -5.50 -18.45 -16.75
N ASP A 158 -6.05 -19.66 -16.90
CA ASP A 158 -5.95 -20.73 -15.90
C ASP A 158 -4.48 -21.07 -15.59
N ASP A 159 -3.60 -21.04 -16.60
CA ASP A 159 -2.16 -21.32 -16.42
C ASP A 159 -1.46 -20.24 -15.59
N ALA A 160 -1.79 -18.96 -15.81
CA ALA A 160 -1.25 -17.85 -15.03
C ALA A 160 -1.81 -17.84 -13.60
N GLN A 161 -3.11 -18.10 -13.43
CA GLN A 161 -3.74 -18.28 -12.11
C GLN A 161 -3.06 -19.40 -11.34
N ALA A 162 -2.96 -20.59 -11.94
CA ALA A 162 -2.34 -21.76 -11.31
C ALA A 162 -0.87 -21.48 -10.95
N SER A 163 -0.15 -20.68 -11.74
CA SER A 163 1.21 -20.27 -11.42
C SER A 163 1.26 -19.40 -10.16
N LEU A 164 0.41 -18.38 -10.03
CA LEU A 164 0.39 -17.52 -8.84
C LEU A 164 -0.12 -18.28 -7.60
N GLN A 165 -1.15 -19.10 -7.76
CA GLN A 165 -1.66 -19.98 -6.69
C GLN A 165 -0.57 -20.90 -6.15
N ARG A 166 0.23 -21.50 -7.03
CA ARG A 166 1.37 -22.34 -6.63
C ARG A 166 2.41 -21.55 -5.85
N THR A 167 2.82 -20.38 -6.35
CA THR A 167 3.78 -19.51 -5.66
C THR A 167 3.29 -19.15 -4.25
N VAL A 168 2.03 -18.76 -4.09
CA VAL A 168 1.48 -18.40 -2.78
C VAL A 168 1.39 -19.61 -1.85
N LEU A 169 1.02 -20.79 -2.36
CA LEU A 169 0.98 -22.02 -1.58
C LEU A 169 2.38 -22.43 -1.11
N GLU A 170 3.38 -22.39 -2.00
CA GLU A 170 4.76 -22.80 -1.69
C GLU A 170 5.43 -21.84 -0.71
N GLU A 171 5.21 -20.53 -0.87
CA GLU A 171 5.86 -19.51 -0.05
C GLU A 171 5.11 -19.27 1.28
N ASP A 172 3.78 -19.10 1.27
CA ASP A 172 2.99 -18.72 2.47
C ASP A 172 2.04 -19.83 2.97
N GLY A 173 1.95 -20.98 2.30
CA GLY A 173 1.05 -22.06 2.71
C GLY A 173 -0.44 -21.76 2.50
N VAL A 174 -0.76 -20.69 1.75
CA VAL A 174 -2.15 -20.26 1.51
C VAL A 174 -2.65 -20.83 0.19
N THR A 175 -3.74 -21.59 0.23
CA THR A 175 -4.48 -21.99 -0.97
C THR A 175 -5.44 -20.87 -1.37
N LEU A 176 -5.11 -20.15 -2.44
CA LEU A 176 -6.00 -19.13 -2.99
C LEU A 176 -7.18 -19.78 -3.73
N MET A 177 -8.36 -19.17 -3.62
CA MET A 177 -9.46 -19.39 -4.55
C MET A 177 -9.21 -18.65 -5.88
N ARG A 178 -10.28 -18.15 -6.51
CA ARG A 178 -10.19 -17.40 -7.77
C ARG A 178 -9.48 -16.06 -7.55
N ILE A 179 -8.56 -15.73 -8.45
CA ILE A 179 -7.89 -14.43 -8.49
C ILE A 179 -8.75 -13.45 -9.29
N HIS A 180 -8.95 -12.27 -8.72
CA HIS A 180 -9.66 -11.14 -9.31
C HIS A 180 -8.72 -9.95 -9.45
N ASP A 181 -9.09 -9.00 -10.30
CA ASP A 181 -8.33 -7.76 -10.47
C ASP A 181 -9.07 -6.53 -9.96
N GLN A 182 -8.27 -5.49 -9.72
CA GLN A 182 -8.73 -4.14 -9.48
C GLN A 182 -9.80 -4.01 -8.38
N LEU A 183 -9.48 -4.44 -7.16
CA LEU A 183 -10.37 -4.20 -6.01
C LEU A 183 -10.46 -2.69 -5.75
N PRO A 184 -11.66 -2.07 -5.81
CA PRO A 184 -11.80 -0.63 -5.65
C PRO A 184 -11.37 -0.17 -4.27
N ILE A 185 -10.63 0.93 -4.26
CA ILE A 185 -10.31 1.69 -3.06
C ILE A 185 -10.81 3.12 -3.22
N GLY A 186 -11.02 3.75 -2.08
CA GLY A 186 -11.55 5.11 -1.99
C GLY A 186 -12.40 5.20 -0.74
N LEU A 187 -12.24 6.28 0.00
CA LEU A 187 -12.99 6.49 1.23
C LEU A 187 -13.84 7.73 1.04
N PHE A 188 -15.10 7.64 1.41
CA PHE A 188 -16.09 8.69 1.25
C PHE A 188 -16.80 8.94 2.56
N ARG A 189 -17.25 10.17 2.74
CA ARG A 189 -18.13 10.58 3.82
C ARG A 189 -19.57 10.61 3.34
N ASP A 190 -20.52 10.05 4.10
CA ASP A 190 -21.98 10.10 3.87
C ASP A 190 -22.46 9.41 2.57
N SER A 191 -21.91 9.71 1.40
CA SER A 191 -22.22 9.09 0.11
C SER A 191 -21.03 9.10 -0.85
N ILE A 192 -21.04 8.20 -1.85
CA ILE A 192 -19.99 8.12 -2.87
C ILE A 192 -20.16 9.27 -3.88
N SER A 193 -19.37 10.33 -3.73
CA SER A 193 -19.27 11.46 -4.67
C SER A 193 -17.90 12.13 -4.59
N GLU A 194 -17.54 12.93 -5.60
CA GLU A 194 -16.29 13.70 -5.58
C GLU A 194 -16.24 14.67 -4.39
N GLU A 195 -17.36 15.34 -4.09
CA GLU A 195 -17.48 16.29 -2.99
C GLU A 195 -17.23 15.63 -1.62
N ASN A 196 -17.63 14.37 -1.47
CA ASN A 196 -17.56 13.63 -0.22
C ASN A 196 -16.29 12.77 -0.08
N ARG A 197 -15.37 12.86 -1.03
CA ARG A 197 -14.17 12.01 -1.04
C ARG A 197 -13.23 12.40 0.12
N LEU A 198 -12.78 11.41 0.88
CA LEU A 198 -11.81 11.56 1.97
C LEU A 198 -10.43 11.12 1.51
N PHE A 199 -10.34 9.96 0.86
CA PHE A 199 -9.10 9.43 0.27
C PHE A 199 -9.19 9.38 -1.25
N MET A 200 -8.04 9.48 -1.91
CA MET A 200 -7.99 9.31 -3.36
C MET A 200 -8.60 7.95 -3.73
N THR A 201 -9.17 7.83 -4.93
CA THR A 201 -9.69 6.55 -5.42
C THR A 201 -8.60 5.78 -6.14
N GLY A 202 -8.85 4.51 -6.46
CA GLY A 202 -7.89 3.68 -7.17
C GLY A 202 -8.31 2.22 -7.12
N PHE A 203 -7.37 1.34 -7.40
CA PHE A 203 -7.60 -0.10 -7.34
C PHE A 203 -6.36 -0.83 -6.81
N ILE A 204 -6.58 -1.89 -6.04
CA ILE A 204 -5.55 -2.90 -5.73
C ILE A 204 -5.45 -3.83 -6.94
N ASP A 205 -4.24 -4.05 -7.46
CA ASP A 205 -4.02 -4.72 -8.74
C ASP A 205 -4.66 -6.11 -8.81
N LEU A 206 -4.32 -7.00 -7.88
CA LEU A 206 -4.92 -8.33 -7.79
C LEU A 206 -5.37 -8.62 -6.36
N TRP A 207 -6.37 -9.48 -6.23
CA TRP A 207 -6.81 -9.98 -4.94
C TRP A 207 -7.50 -11.34 -5.06
N ALA A 208 -7.59 -12.07 -3.96
CA ALA A 208 -8.28 -13.34 -3.85
C ALA A 208 -8.72 -13.57 -2.41
N VAL A 209 -9.61 -14.53 -2.20
CA VAL A 209 -9.90 -15.05 -0.86
C VAL A 209 -9.19 -16.40 -0.71
N GLY A 210 -8.51 -16.60 0.42
CA GLY A 210 -7.86 -17.85 0.79
C GLY A 210 -8.87 -18.90 1.27
N GLN A 211 -8.50 -20.16 1.25
CA GLN A 211 -9.37 -21.26 1.71
C GLN A 211 -9.72 -21.15 3.21
N GLN A 212 -8.96 -20.42 4.02
CA GLN A 212 -9.28 -20.14 5.43
C GLN A 212 -9.89 -18.73 5.60
N ASN A 213 -10.48 -18.20 4.53
CA ASN A 213 -11.16 -16.90 4.46
C ASN A 213 -10.24 -15.68 4.61
N GLU A 214 -8.93 -15.83 4.41
CA GLU A 214 -7.99 -14.71 4.40
C GLU A 214 -8.21 -13.81 3.17
N LEU A 215 -8.15 -12.49 3.36
CA LEU A 215 -8.15 -11.57 2.22
C LEU A 215 -6.72 -11.41 1.70
N CYS A 216 -6.45 -11.98 0.53
CA CYS A 216 -5.16 -11.91 -0.13
C CYS A 216 -5.14 -10.77 -1.13
N ILE A 217 -4.21 -9.82 -0.98
CA ILE A 217 -4.05 -8.67 -1.89
C ILE A 217 -2.63 -8.62 -2.44
N PHE A 218 -2.49 -8.15 -3.67
CA PHE A 218 -1.20 -8.09 -4.37
C PHE A 218 -1.00 -6.71 -4.99
N GLU A 219 0.20 -6.17 -4.80
CA GLU A 219 0.69 -5.04 -5.57
C GLU A 219 1.66 -5.58 -6.63
N LEU A 220 1.34 -5.38 -7.91
CA LEU A 220 2.05 -5.97 -9.02
C LEU A 220 3.05 -4.97 -9.62
N LYS A 221 4.27 -5.43 -9.91
CA LYS A 221 5.24 -4.66 -10.72
C LYS A 221 5.86 -5.52 -11.82
N ILE A 222 6.26 -4.87 -12.91
CA ILE A 222 6.99 -5.48 -14.04
C ILE A 222 8.49 -5.10 -14.01
N PRO A 223 9.37 -5.74 -14.80
CA PRO A 223 10.81 -5.52 -14.73
C PRO A 223 11.26 -4.07 -14.95
N SER A 224 10.50 -3.26 -15.70
CA SER A 224 10.78 -1.85 -15.95
C SER A 224 10.35 -0.92 -14.80
N ASN A 225 9.56 -1.42 -13.84
CA ASN A 225 9.05 -0.66 -12.71
C ASN A 225 9.57 -1.23 -11.38
N ARG A 226 10.77 -0.80 -10.97
CA ARG A 226 11.42 -1.26 -9.72
C ARG A 226 11.46 -0.17 -8.66
N ARG A 227 10.43 0.65 -8.60
CA ARG A 227 10.38 1.78 -7.66
C ARG A 227 10.15 1.28 -6.23
N VAL A 228 10.66 2.03 -5.26
CA VAL A 228 10.42 1.78 -3.83
C VAL A 228 8.93 1.93 -3.47
N GLY A 229 8.16 2.64 -4.30
CA GLY A 229 6.72 2.88 -4.16
C GLY A 229 5.84 1.64 -3.99
N ILE A 230 6.30 0.44 -4.36
CA ILE A 230 5.56 -0.80 -4.10
C ILE A 230 5.29 -1.02 -2.59
N ILE A 231 6.21 -0.56 -1.72
CA ILE A 231 6.08 -0.66 -0.26
C ILE A 231 4.92 0.19 0.27
N PRO A 232 4.92 1.53 0.11
CA PRO A 232 3.84 2.37 0.60
C PRO A 232 2.48 2.07 -0.04
N GLU A 233 2.44 1.60 -1.29
CA GLU A 233 1.20 1.16 -1.96
C GLU A 233 0.53 0.02 -1.19
N LEU A 234 1.23 -1.10 -1.10
CA LEU A 234 0.67 -2.27 -0.47
C LEU A 234 0.47 -2.08 1.03
N PHE A 235 1.36 -1.34 1.71
CA PHE A 235 1.19 -0.96 3.11
C PHE A 235 -0.11 -0.19 3.34
N PHE A 236 -0.38 0.82 2.50
CA PHE A 236 -1.62 1.57 2.55
C PHE A 236 -2.83 0.68 2.26
N TYR A 237 -2.76 -0.16 1.22
CA TYR A 237 -3.87 -1.04 0.83
C TYR A 237 -4.21 -2.06 1.90
N ALA A 238 -3.20 -2.68 2.53
CA ALA A 238 -3.42 -3.67 3.58
C ALA A 238 -4.09 -3.05 4.81
N ASN A 239 -3.59 -1.90 5.28
CA ASN A 239 -4.21 -1.18 6.38
C ASN A 239 -5.61 -0.66 6.02
N TYR A 240 -5.79 -0.15 4.80
CA TYR A 240 -7.11 0.28 4.31
C TYR A 240 -8.12 -0.87 4.29
N CYS A 241 -7.72 -2.04 3.78
CA CYS A 241 -8.56 -3.23 3.80
C CYS A 241 -8.89 -3.63 5.25
N ARG A 242 -7.93 -3.55 6.17
CA ARG A 242 -8.20 -3.86 7.58
C ARG A 242 -9.24 -2.93 8.16
N ASP A 243 -9.01 -1.64 8.04
CA ASP A 243 -9.76 -0.63 8.78
C ASP A 243 -11.10 -0.29 8.12
N PHE A 244 -11.24 -0.45 6.80
CA PHE A 244 -12.41 0.04 6.05
C PHE A 244 -13.11 -1.02 5.20
N VAL A 245 -12.48 -2.16 4.92
CA VAL A 245 -13.13 -3.27 4.21
C VAL A 245 -13.60 -4.33 5.19
N THR A 246 -12.73 -4.77 6.10
CA THR A 246 -13.06 -5.88 7.03
C THR A 246 -13.73 -5.40 8.32
N ASP A 247 -13.52 -4.14 8.72
CA ASP A 247 -14.01 -3.61 10.00
C ASP A 247 -15.28 -2.73 9.85
N GLY A 248 -16.27 -3.25 9.11
CA GLY A 248 -17.65 -2.75 9.13
C GLY A 248 -17.99 -1.51 8.31
N CYS A 249 -17.06 -0.94 7.53
CA CYS A 249 -17.34 0.18 6.62
C CYS A 249 -17.66 -0.25 5.17
N LEU A 250 -17.88 -1.56 4.97
CA LEU A 250 -18.10 -2.15 3.65
C LEU A 250 -19.47 -1.76 3.11
N ASN A 251 -19.47 -1.11 1.96
CA ASN A 251 -20.65 -0.79 1.19
C ASN A 251 -21.17 -2.07 0.54
N GLU A 252 -22.38 -2.48 0.94
CA GLU A 252 -23.02 -3.71 0.47
C GLU A 252 -23.85 -3.53 -0.81
N LEU A 253 -23.93 -2.30 -1.35
CA LEU A 253 -24.74 -1.99 -2.53
C LEU A 253 -24.07 -2.39 -3.87
N GLY A 254 -22.87 -2.99 -3.82
CA GLY A 254 -22.09 -3.39 -5.00
C GLY A 254 -22.47 -4.79 -5.52
N ALA A 255 -22.88 -4.87 -6.80
CA ALA A 255 -23.28 -6.12 -7.46
C ALA A 255 -22.19 -6.67 -8.40
N GLY A 256 -21.91 -7.98 -8.29
CA GLY A 256 -21.42 -8.90 -9.32
C GLY A 256 -20.06 -8.66 -10.02
N HIS A 257 -19.43 -7.49 -9.87
CA HIS A 257 -18.25 -7.13 -10.65
C HIS A 257 -16.95 -7.40 -9.91
N ARG A 258 -15.92 -7.82 -10.66
CA ARG A 258 -14.53 -7.96 -10.16
C ARG A 258 -14.40 -8.83 -8.91
N GLY A 259 -15.27 -9.84 -8.76
CA GLY A 259 -15.28 -10.71 -7.57
C GLY A 259 -15.93 -10.11 -6.32
N TYR A 260 -16.47 -8.88 -6.36
CA TYR A 260 -16.91 -8.17 -5.15
C TYR A 260 -17.97 -8.91 -4.30
N HIS A 261 -18.77 -9.77 -4.92
CA HIS A 261 -19.68 -10.65 -4.18
C HIS A 261 -18.94 -11.64 -3.28
N GLU A 262 -17.83 -12.22 -3.75
CA GLU A 262 -16.99 -13.11 -2.95
C GLU A 262 -16.34 -12.36 -1.79
N LEU A 263 -15.94 -11.11 -1.99
CA LEU A 263 -15.44 -10.25 -0.90
C LEU A 263 -16.52 -9.99 0.15
N LEU A 264 -17.74 -9.64 -0.27
CA LEU A 264 -18.86 -9.40 0.65
C LEU A 264 -19.15 -10.64 1.50
N THR A 265 -19.15 -11.83 0.87
CA THR A 265 -19.31 -13.10 1.59
C THR A 265 -18.16 -13.32 2.59
N ALA A 266 -16.91 -13.17 2.16
CA ALA A 266 -15.75 -13.36 3.02
C ALA A 266 -15.75 -12.40 4.24
N VAL A 267 -16.10 -11.13 4.03
CA VAL A 267 -16.19 -10.13 5.11
C VAL A 267 -17.31 -10.46 6.09
N ARG A 268 -18.49 -10.90 5.62
CA ARG A 268 -19.60 -11.32 6.49
C ARG A 268 -19.26 -12.56 7.31
N GLU A 269 -18.51 -13.49 6.75
CA GLU A 269 -18.02 -14.70 7.44
C GLU A 269 -16.84 -14.40 8.39
N GLY A 270 -16.24 -13.23 8.25
CA GLY A 270 -15.13 -12.75 9.07
C GLY A 270 -13.78 -13.10 8.44
N VAL A 271 -13.06 -12.07 8.00
CA VAL A 271 -11.70 -12.20 7.48
C VAL A 271 -10.71 -12.22 8.65
N PRO A 272 -10.03 -13.35 8.94
CA PRO A 272 -9.17 -13.46 10.10
C PRO A 272 -7.85 -12.69 9.92
N ARG A 273 -7.35 -12.63 8.69
CA ARG A 273 -6.05 -12.04 8.32
C ARG A 273 -6.13 -11.41 6.94
N ILE A 274 -5.35 -10.36 6.75
CA ILE A 274 -5.01 -9.84 5.42
C ILE A 274 -3.62 -10.36 5.07
N LYS A 275 -3.50 -10.97 3.89
CA LYS A 275 -2.23 -11.42 3.33
C LYS A 275 -1.83 -10.48 2.21
N ALA A 276 -0.78 -9.70 2.42
CA ALA A 276 -0.35 -8.63 1.55
C ALA A 276 0.95 -9.03 0.84
N TYR A 277 0.88 -9.21 -0.48
CA TYR A 277 1.99 -9.71 -1.29
C TYR A 277 2.59 -8.65 -2.22
N PHE A 278 3.88 -8.38 -2.06
CA PHE A 278 4.65 -7.58 -3.02
C PHE A 278 5.00 -8.47 -4.22
N LEU A 279 4.26 -8.38 -5.34
CA LEU A 279 4.40 -9.30 -6.46
C LEU A 279 5.24 -8.67 -7.59
N ALA A 280 6.50 -9.09 -7.73
CA ALA A 280 7.38 -8.57 -8.78
C ALA A 280 8.40 -9.61 -9.23
N PRO A 281 8.85 -9.60 -10.50
CA PRO A 281 9.93 -10.48 -10.94
C PRO A 281 11.29 -10.05 -10.36
N LYS A 282 11.41 -8.76 -10.02
CA LYS A 282 12.59 -8.15 -9.41
C LYS A 282 12.22 -6.84 -8.72
N TYR A 283 12.79 -6.60 -7.56
CA TYR A 283 12.55 -5.39 -6.78
C TYR A 283 13.64 -4.33 -6.99
N HIS A 284 13.44 -3.17 -6.37
CA HIS A 284 14.48 -2.16 -6.24
C HIS A 284 15.73 -2.78 -5.58
N SER A 285 16.94 -2.43 -6.04
CA SER A 285 18.17 -3.07 -5.54
C SER A 285 18.40 -2.91 -4.04
N ARG A 286 17.84 -1.86 -3.44
CA ARG A 286 17.90 -1.63 -1.98
C ARG A 286 16.86 -2.40 -1.19
N ILE A 287 15.78 -2.83 -1.84
CA ILE A 287 14.82 -3.77 -1.27
C ILE A 287 15.41 -5.19 -1.40
N GLU A 288 15.86 -5.58 -2.60
CA GLU A 288 16.45 -6.91 -2.88
C GLU A 288 17.53 -7.32 -1.87
N GLY A 289 18.43 -6.41 -1.49
CA GLY A 289 19.51 -6.70 -0.55
C GLY A 289 19.08 -6.82 0.92
N HIS A 290 17.82 -6.53 1.25
CA HIS A 290 17.31 -6.41 2.63
C HIS A 290 15.86 -6.91 2.77
N MET A 291 15.40 -7.81 1.88
CA MET A 291 13.99 -8.22 1.82
C MET A 291 13.52 -8.85 3.12
N THR A 292 14.32 -9.75 3.70
CA THR A 292 13.98 -10.47 4.93
C THR A 292 13.87 -9.52 6.13
N GLU A 293 14.78 -8.55 6.25
CA GLU A 293 14.74 -7.55 7.32
C GLU A 293 13.54 -6.61 7.16
N ILE A 294 13.25 -6.17 5.93
CA ILE A 294 12.09 -5.33 5.63
C ILE A 294 10.78 -6.07 5.95
N GLU A 295 10.66 -7.32 5.51
CA GLU A 295 9.50 -8.17 5.80
C GLU A 295 9.34 -8.41 7.30
N SER A 296 10.44 -8.68 8.02
CA SER A 296 10.43 -8.83 9.47
C SER A 296 9.96 -7.55 10.17
N CYS A 297 10.36 -6.37 9.70
CA CYS A 297 9.89 -5.10 10.25
C CYS A 297 8.39 -4.91 10.03
N LEU A 298 7.92 -5.13 8.79
CA LEU A 298 6.51 -5.02 8.41
C LEU A 298 5.59 -5.94 9.22
N ASN A 299 6.08 -7.11 9.62
CA ASN A 299 5.31 -8.10 10.36
C ASN A 299 5.46 -8.02 11.89
N MET A 300 6.28 -7.11 12.43
CA MET A 300 6.64 -7.10 13.85
C MET A 300 5.44 -6.83 14.78
N ASN A 301 4.67 -5.76 14.53
CA ASN A 301 3.49 -5.39 15.32
C ASN A 301 2.22 -5.31 14.44
N SER A 302 2.07 -6.27 13.53
CA SER A 302 0.95 -6.30 12.58
C SER A 302 0.09 -7.56 12.76
N PRO A 303 -0.64 -7.71 13.89
CA PRO A 303 -1.29 -8.98 14.24
C PRO A 303 -2.43 -9.40 13.30
N ALA A 304 -2.90 -8.50 12.43
CA ALA A 304 -3.99 -8.75 11.50
C ALA A 304 -3.56 -8.75 10.02
N ILE A 305 -2.29 -8.41 9.73
CA ILE A 305 -1.79 -8.26 8.37
C ILE A 305 -0.43 -8.93 8.28
N ASP A 306 -0.29 -9.86 7.35
CA ASP A 306 1.00 -10.48 7.02
C ASP A 306 1.50 -9.93 5.69
N TYR A 307 2.73 -9.43 5.66
CA TYR A 307 3.39 -8.97 4.45
C TYR A 307 4.39 -10.01 3.96
N ARG A 308 4.46 -10.22 2.65
CA ARG A 308 5.46 -11.11 2.05
C ARG A 308 5.89 -10.66 0.67
N PHE A 309 7.17 -10.83 0.34
CA PHE A 309 7.67 -10.63 -1.03
C PHE A 309 7.53 -11.91 -1.87
N LEU A 310 6.87 -11.80 -3.03
CA LEU A 310 6.69 -12.92 -3.98
C LEU A 310 7.23 -12.59 -5.37
N ARG A 311 7.94 -13.56 -5.95
CA ARG A 311 8.42 -13.47 -7.33
C ARG A 311 7.55 -14.29 -8.28
N TYR A 312 7.39 -13.78 -9.51
CA TYR A 312 6.77 -14.52 -10.61
C TYR A 312 7.69 -14.53 -11.84
N ASP A 313 7.49 -15.52 -12.71
CA ASP A 313 8.20 -15.62 -13.98
C ASP A 313 7.60 -14.64 -15.00
N TYR A 314 8.26 -13.50 -15.17
CA TYR A 314 7.77 -12.44 -16.06
C TYR A 314 7.67 -12.89 -17.51
N GLU A 315 8.66 -13.60 -18.06
CA GLU A 315 8.65 -13.98 -19.48
C GLU A 315 7.52 -14.96 -19.77
N ARG A 316 7.31 -15.94 -18.88
CA ARG A 316 6.20 -16.88 -19.00
C ARG A 316 4.84 -16.16 -18.97
N ILE A 317 4.62 -15.26 -18.00
CA ILE A 317 3.33 -14.57 -17.88
C ILE A 317 3.14 -13.55 -19.01
N LYS A 318 4.23 -12.93 -19.49
CA LYS A 318 4.21 -12.04 -20.66
C LYS A 318 3.76 -12.79 -21.91
N ASP A 319 4.26 -14.00 -22.15
CA ASP A 319 3.89 -14.80 -23.32
C ASP A 319 2.42 -15.22 -23.27
N ILE A 320 1.90 -15.57 -22.08
CA ILE A 320 0.46 -15.80 -21.87
C ILE A 320 -0.35 -14.51 -22.14
N ALA A 321 0.11 -13.37 -21.64
CA ALA A 321 -0.57 -12.08 -21.85
C ALA A 321 -0.62 -11.68 -23.34
N ASP A 322 0.46 -11.94 -24.08
CA ASP A 322 0.54 -11.70 -25.52
C ASP A 322 -0.46 -12.58 -26.30
N GLN A 323 -0.72 -13.81 -25.84
CA GLN A 323 -1.74 -14.70 -26.44
C GLN A 323 -3.18 -14.23 -26.17
N ILE A 324 -3.47 -13.75 -24.96
CA ILE A 324 -4.79 -13.19 -24.62
C ILE A 324 -5.07 -11.91 -25.42
N GLY A 325 -4.08 -11.03 -25.56
CA GLY A 325 -4.22 -9.76 -26.26
C GLY A 325 -4.31 -9.86 -27.78
N ALA A 326 -4.07 -11.04 -28.36
CA ALA A 326 -4.20 -11.32 -29.78
C ALA A 326 -5.60 -11.77 -30.21
N LEU A 327 -6.53 -11.93 -29.26
CA LEU A 327 -7.95 -12.26 -29.45
C LEU A 327 -8.82 -10.99 -29.53
#